data_AF-A0A8C7S6P1-F1
#
_entry.id   AF-A0A8C7S6P1-F1
#
_cell.length_a   1.000
_cell.length_b   1.000
_cell.length_c   1.000
_cell.angle_alpha   90.00
_cell.angle_beta   90.00
_cell.angle_gamma   90.00
#
_symmetry.space_group_name_H-M   'P 1'
#
loop_
_entity.id
_entity.type
_entity.pdbx_description
1 polymer ?
#
loop_
_entity_poly.entity_id
_entity_poly.type
_entity_poly.pdbx_seq_one_letter_code
_entity_poly.pdbx_strand_id
1 'polypeptide(L)'
;MSGKSDFKINSKFAEKYDKYRQKEELQRLKDKYGDQADESESGSESESDDDSEVELDPKVERDFYRTLSLLKKKDPKIYQTDATFYTVEDASIGDDAQPSTSKKTTEKPMYLKDYERKVILERGGKYEDDDEESDDEEAAKRREACYDTFFRKFIQDSDEEGSEEDFQLLKRRSKTQEEKVRGNRRLTLSYHTV
;
A
#
# COMPACT_ATOMS: atom_id res chain seq x y z
N MET A 1 48.20 -9.17 37.27
CA MET A 1 48.67 -9.01 35.87
C MET A 1 47.55 -9.47 34.96
N SER A 2 46.79 -8.53 34.37
CA SER A 2 45.66 -8.86 33.49
C SER A 2 46.21 -9.26 32.13
N GLY A 3 46.16 -10.56 31.81
CA GLY A 3 46.55 -11.08 30.50
C GLY A 3 45.47 -10.72 29.49
N LYS A 4 45.76 -9.75 28.60
CA LYS A 4 44.93 -9.49 27.42
C LYS A 4 45.07 -10.68 26.49
N SER A 5 44.06 -11.54 26.46
CA SER A 5 43.89 -12.53 25.41
C SER A 5 43.41 -11.81 24.15
N ASP A 6 44.24 -11.80 23.10
CA ASP A 6 43.88 -11.22 21.82
C ASP A 6 42.82 -12.10 21.15
N PHE A 7 41.56 -11.71 21.25
CA PHE A 7 40.45 -12.40 20.58
C PHE A 7 40.45 -12.07 19.09
N LYS A 8 40.51 -13.11 18.26
CA LYS A 8 40.45 -12.96 16.79
C LYS A 8 39.00 -13.05 16.32
N ILE A 9 38.44 -11.91 15.94
CA ILE A 9 37.08 -11.82 15.41
C ILE A 9 37.06 -12.34 13.97
N ASN A 10 36.08 -13.18 13.64
CA ASN A 10 35.85 -13.63 12.27
C ASN A 10 35.01 -12.59 11.51
N SER A 11 35.68 -11.67 10.82
CA SER A 11 35.03 -10.60 10.06
C SER A 11 34.03 -11.13 9.02
N LYS A 12 34.36 -12.22 8.33
CA LYS A 12 33.48 -12.84 7.32
C LYS A 12 32.17 -13.35 7.91
N PHE A 13 32.19 -13.77 9.18
CA PHE A 13 30.99 -14.20 9.88
C PHE A 13 30.17 -13.00 10.35
N ALA A 14 30.83 -11.97 10.91
CA ALA A 14 30.16 -10.74 11.34
C ALA A 14 29.38 -10.10 10.19
N GLU A 15 30.01 -9.89 9.04
CA GLU A 15 29.35 -9.30 7.86
C GLU A 15 28.12 -10.11 7.38
N LYS A 16 28.19 -11.44 7.46
CA LYS A 16 27.05 -12.31 7.10
C LYS A 16 25.95 -12.25 8.14
N TYR A 17 26.32 -12.22 9.42
CA TYR A 17 25.40 -12.13 10.54
C TYR A 17 24.62 -10.82 10.49
N ASP A 18 25.31 -9.71 10.24
CA ASP A 18 24.70 -8.38 10.15
C ASP A 18 23.69 -8.33 8.99
N LYS A 19 24.08 -8.82 7.80
CA LYS A 19 23.16 -8.92 6.65
C LYS A 19 21.96 -9.81 6.91
N TYR A 20 22.16 -10.94 7.60
CA TYR A 20 21.06 -11.83 7.95
C TYR A 20 20.09 -11.16 8.94
N ARG A 21 20.62 -10.49 9.97
CA ARG A 21 19.82 -9.77 10.96
C ARG A 21 19.02 -8.63 10.36
N GLN A 22 19.65 -7.83 9.49
CA GLN A 22 18.97 -6.75 8.78
C GLN A 22 17.78 -7.28 7.96
N LYS A 23 17.96 -8.39 7.24
CA LYS A 23 16.87 -9.00 6.46
C LYS A 23 15.73 -9.53 7.34
N GLU A 24 16.06 -10.15 8.47
CA GLU A 24 15.07 -10.65 9.43
C GLU A 24 14.25 -9.52 10.04
N GLU A 25 14.89 -8.40 10.40
CA GLU A 25 14.22 -7.22 10.91
C GLU A 25 13.32 -6.59 9.84
N LEU A 26 13.84 -6.42 8.62
CA LEU A 26 13.06 -5.91 7.50
C LEU A 26 11.81 -6.77 7.25
N GLN A 27 11.97 -8.10 7.21
CA GLN A 27 10.84 -9.02 7.07
C GLN A 27 9.84 -8.86 8.22
N ARG A 28 10.31 -8.76 9.47
CA ARG A 28 9.45 -8.54 10.63
C ARG A 28 8.68 -7.23 10.55
N LEU A 29 9.26 -6.18 9.97
CA LEU A 29 8.55 -4.92 9.70
C LEU A 29 7.53 -5.10 8.58
N LYS A 30 7.89 -5.74 7.45
CA LYS A 30 6.96 -6.05 6.35
C LYS A 30 5.76 -6.86 6.83
N ASP A 31 5.97 -7.88 7.67
CA ASP A 31 4.90 -8.71 8.24
C ASP A 31 3.97 -7.91 9.16
N LYS A 32 4.46 -6.85 9.81
CA LYS A 32 3.69 -6.03 10.76
C LYS A 32 2.94 -4.88 10.11
N TYR A 33 3.57 -4.20 9.15
CA TYR A 33 3.10 -2.94 8.60
C TYR A 33 2.66 -3.06 7.13
N GLY A 34 2.88 -4.20 6.50
CA GLY A 34 2.64 -4.40 5.07
C GLY A 34 3.75 -3.86 4.19
N ASP A 35 3.68 -4.18 2.90
CA ASP A 35 4.70 -3.84 1.91
C ASP A 35 4.44 -2.43 1.34
N GLN A 36 4.64 -1.41 2.17
CA GLN A 36 4.38 -0.01 1.80
C GLN A 36 5.65 0.76 1.37
N ALA A 37 6.80 0.07 1.30
CA ALA A 37 8.12 0.68 1.17
C ALA A 37 8.78 0.55 -0.22
N ASP A 38 8.25 -0.27 -1.12
CA ASP A 38 8.92 -0.57 -2.41
C ASP A 38 8.72 0.53 -3.49
N GLU A 39 8.07 1.66 -3.16
CA GLU A 39 7.84 2.82 -4.06
C GLU A 39 8.75 4.04 -3.75
N SER A 40 9.75 3.92 -2.86
CA SER A 40 10.61 5.08 -2.51
C SER A 40 12.08 4.73 -2.36
N GLU A 41 12.72 4.38 -3.48
CA GLU A 41 14.18 4.41 -3.62
C GLU A 41 14.67 5.85 -3.89
N SER A 42 14.87 6.64 -2.83
CA SER A 42 15.91 7.69 -2.81
C SER A 42 16.08 8.35 -1.45
N GLY A 43 17.28 8.23 -0.87
CA GLY A 43 17.80 9.21 0.10
C GLY A 43 17.87 8.73 1.55
N SER A 44 18.72 7.74 1.85
CA SER A 44 19.11 7.47 3.24
C SER A 44 20.25 8.41 3.67
N GLU A 45 19.90 9.66 3.96
CA GLU A 45 20.70 10.58 4.76
C GLU A 45 19.96 10.81 6.09
N SER A 46 20.63 10.44 7.18
CA SER A 46 20.55 11.05 8.51
C SER A 46 19.33 10.75 9.40
N GLU A 47 19.63 10.03 10.50
CA GLU A 47 19.16 10.28 11.88
C GLU A 47 17.79 10.98 11.99
N SER A 48 16.70 10.23 11.94
CA SER A 48 15.40 10.73 12.42
C SER A 48 15.24 10.30 13.87
N ASP A 49 15.62 11.21 14.76
CA ASP A 49 15.04 11.29 16.10
C ASP A 49 13.51 11.31 15.90
N ASP A 50 12.83 10.39 16.55
CA ASP A 50 11.37 10.24 16.57
C ASP A 50 10.78 11.38 17.43
N ASP A 51 10.99 12.60 16.97
CA ASP A 51 10.43 13.81 17.57
C ASP A 51 9.45 14.38 16.54
N SER A 52 8.32 13.68 16.43
CA SER A 52 7.03 14.21 15.96
C SER A 52 7.16 15.48 15.13
N GLU A 53 7.40 15.34 13.82
CA GLU A 53 7.43 16.46 12.87
C GLU A 53 6.00 17.00 12.75
N VAL A 54 5.60 17.76 13.76
CA VAL A 54 4.36 18.52 13.75
C VAL A 54 4.64 19.72 12.87
N GLU A 55 4.12 19.69 11.64
CA GLU A 55 4.09 20.86 10.77
C GLU A 55 3.34 22.00 11.49
N LEU A 56 4.07 22.87 12.17
CA LEU A 56 3.52 24.06 12.80
C LEU A 56 3.20 25.09 11.70
N ASP A 57 2.13 25.87 11.89
CA ASP A 57 1.84 26.99 11.00
C ASP A 57 3.06 27.95 10.99
N PRO A 58 3.58 28.37 9.81
CA PRO A 58 4.70 29.30 9.71
C PRO A 58 4.46 30.63 10.45
N LYS A 59 3.21 31.02 10.74
CA LYS A 59 2.93 32.13 11.66
C LYS A 59 3.33 31.82 13.10
N VAL A 60 2.89 30.67 13.62
CA VAL A 60 3.16 30.21 14.99
C VAL A 60 4.64 29.94 15.19
N GLU A 61 5.31 29.36 14.20
CA GLU A 61 6.73 29.06 14.25
C GLU A 61 7.61 30.34 14.31
N ARG A 62 7.23 31.40 13.59
CA ARG A 62 7.91 32.70 13.69
C ARG A 62 7.78 33.32 15.08
N ASP A 63 6.59 33.24 15.66
CA ASP A 63 6.35 33.72 17.03
C ASP A 63 7.13 32.89 18.05
N PHE A 64 7.20 31.57 17.87
CA PHE A 64 8.03 30.69 18.68
C PHE A 64 9.52 31.11 18.66
N TYR A 65 10.12 31.29 17.48
CA TYR A 65 11.53 31.73 17.41
C TYR A 65 11.75 33.14 17.98
N ARG A 66 10.79 34.04 17.81
CA ARG A 66 10.84 35.38 18.41
C ARG A 66 10.86 35.28 19.94
N THR A 67 9.98 34.49 20.53
CA THR A 67 9.89 34.31 21.99
C THR A 67 11.13 33.64 22.56
N LEU A 68 11.64 32.60 21.89
CA LEU A 68 12.91 31.96 22.24
C LEU A 68 14.08 32.95 22.27
N SER A 69 14.14 33.86 21.30
CA SER A 69 15.21 34.86 21.26
C SER A 69 15.18 35.82 22.46
N LEU A 70 13.98 36.24 22.89
CA LEU A 70 13.78 37.09 24.08
C LEU A 70 14.16 36.35 25.36
N LEU A 71 13.77 35.08 25.45
CA LEU A 71 14.11 34.20 26.58
C LEU A 71 15.63 34.00 26.70
N LYS A 72 16.31 33.74 25.58
CA LYS A 72 17.78 33.55 25.53
C LYS A 72 18.54 34.81 25.93
N LYS A 73 18.02 35.98 25.56
CA LYS A 73 18.58 37.29 25.93
C LYS A 73 18.19 37.76 27.32
N LYS A 74 17.27 37.04 28.00
CA LYS A 74 16.70 37.41 29.30
C LYS A 74 16.10 38.82 29.29
N ASP A 75 15.40 39.17 28.21
CA ASP A 75 14.79 40.49 28.07
C ASP A 75 13.69 40.68 29.14
N PRO A 76 13.65 41.81 29.87
CA PRO A 76 12.71 42.00 30.99
C PRO A 76 11.24 41.98 30.56
N LYS A 77 11.00 42.14 29.26
CA LYS A 77 9.67 42.08 28.64
C LYS A 77 9.01 40.70 28.79
N ILE A 78 9.78 39.62 28.96
CA ILE A 78 9.23 38.27 29.17
C ILE A 78 8.52 38.10 30.53
N TYR A 79 8.79 38.99 31.48
CA TYR A 79 8.21 38.94 32.82
C TYR A 79 7.06 39.95 33.01
N GLN A 80 6.76 40.77 32.01
CA GLN A 80 5.64 41.70 32.05
C GLN A 80 4.33 40.94 31.79
N THR A 81 3.32 41.17 32.63
CA THR A 81 1.98 40.54 32.50
C THR A 81 1.25 40.95 31.22
N ASP A 82 1.64 42.08 30.65
CA ASP A 82 0.95 42.70 29.52
C ASP A 82 1.56 42.26 28.16
N ALA A 83 2.59 41.41 28.18
CA ALA A 83 3.28 40.97 26.98
C ALA A 83 2.54 39.79 26.31
N THR A 84 2.08 39.99 25.08
CA THR A 84 1.52 38.94 24.23
C THR A 84 2.59 38.38 23.31
N PHE A 85 2.73 37.05 23.32
CA PHE A 85 3.82 36.33 22.63
C PHE A 85 3.34 35.51 21.45
N TYR A 86 2.10 35.04 21.51
CA TYR A 86 1.42 34.33 20.44
C TYR A 86 0.16 35.10 20.12
N THR A 87 -0.08 35.36 18.83
CA THR A 87 -1.40 35.84 18.40
C THR A 87 -2.38 34.69 18.49
N VAL A 88 -3.32 34.77 19.43
CA VAL A 88 -4.48 33.88 19.47
C VAL A 88 -5.39 34.31 18.32
N GLU A 89 -5.05 33.91 17.10
CA GLU A 89 -6.07 33.78 16.07
C GLU A 89 -6.98 32.67 16.58
N ASP A 90 -8.20 33.04 17.01
CA ASP A 90 -9.29 32.11 17.27
C ASP A 90 -9.27 31.03 16.18
N ALA A 91 -9.50 29.78 16.59
CA ALA A 91 -9.68 28.64 15.70
C ALA A 91 -11.00 28.76 14.89
N SER A 92 -11.34 29.93 14.35
CA SER A 92 -12.55 30.23 13.62
C SER A 92 -12.38 31.47 12.72
N ILE A 93 -12.07 31.21 11.44
CA ILE A 93 -12.56 31.90 10.23
C ILE A 93 -12.54 33.44 10.27
N GLY A 94 -11.63 34.06 9.51
CA GLY A 94 -11.68 35.50 9.26
C GLY A 94 -10.58 36.03 8.34
N ASP A 95 -10.66 35.67 7.06
CA ASP A 95 -10.40 36.52 5.88
C ASP A 95 -9.35 37.67 6.04
N ASP A 96 -8.06 37.35 5.87
CA ASP A 96 -7.12 38.28 5.24
C ASP A 96 -6.03 37.48 4.50
N ALA A 97 -6.49 36.74 3.48
CA ALA A 97 -5.62 36.15 2.48
C ALA A 97 -5.53 37.12 1.30
N GLN A 98 -4.32 37.66 1.09
CA GLN A 98 -3.93 38.27 -0.18
C GLN A 98 -4.41 37.39 -1.35
N PRO A 99 -5.10 37.94 -2.38
CA PRO A 99 -5.65 37.13 -3.45
C PRO A 99 -4.52 36.69 -4.39
N SER A 100 -3.88 35.56 -4.06
CA SER A 100 -3.09 34.82 -5.03
C SER A 100 -4.05 34.14 -6.00
N THR A 101 -4.00 34.57 -7.25
CA THR A 101 -4.84 34.11 -8.33
C THR A 101 -4.49 32.66 -8.70
N SER A 102 -5.10 31.69 -8.03
CA SER A 102 -5.39 30.41 -8.67
C SER A 102 -6.73 29.90 -8.17
N LYS A 103 -7.72 29.90 -9.07
CA LYS A 103 -9.01 29.26 -8.84
C LYS A 103 -8.76 27.76 -8.75
N LYS A 104 -8.40 27.25 -7.58
CA LYS A 104 -8.58 25.82 -7.30
C LYS A 104 -10.05 25.64 -7.02
N THR A 105 -10.75 25.07 -8.00
CA THR A 105 -12.07 24.49 -7.79
C THR A 105 -11.98 23.62 -6.55
N THR A 106 -12.75 23.95 -5.53
CA THR A 106 -12.93 23.08 -4.37
C THR A 106 -13.73 21.88 -4.84
N GLU A 107 -13.07 20.97 -5.56
CA GLU A 107 -13.63 19.68 -5.90
C GLU A 107 -13.81 18.91 -4.60
N LYS A 108 -14.96 18.23 -4.50
CA LYS A 108 -15.29 17.47 -3.29
C LYS A 108 -14.17 16.46 -3.02
N PRO A 109 -13.78 16.25 -1.77
CA PRO A 109 -12.79 15.22 -1.45
C PRO A 109 -13.32 13.89 -2.00
N MET A 110 -12.57 13.30 -2.94
CA MET A 110 -12.88 11.99 -3.50
C MET A 110 -12.37 10.93 -2.54
N TYR A 111 -13.24 10.00 -2.15
CA TYR A 111 -12.81 8.82 -1.41
C TYR A 111 -12.30 7.76 -2.39
N LEU A 112 -11.53 6.79 -1.89
CA LEU A 112 -11.00 5.69 -2.70
C LEU A 112 -12.09 4.98 -3.53
N LYS A 113 -13.26 4.72 -2.91
CA LYS A 113 -14.43 4.13 -3.59
C LYS A 113 -14.98 4.98 -4.74
N ASP A 114 -14.87 6.30 -4.63
CA ASP A 114 -15.32 7.21 -5.67
C ASP A 114 -14.35 7.20 -6.85
N TYR A 115 -13.05 7.05 -6.60
CA TYR A 115 -12.04 6.85 -7.63
C TYR A 115 -12.24 5.52 -8.35
N GLU A 116 -12.37 4.40 -7.62
CA GLU A 116 -12.64 3.08 -8.21
C GLU A 116 -13.89 3.11 -9.10
N ARG A 117 -15.00 3.70 -8.62
CA ARG A 117 -16.23 3.87 -9.40
C ARG A 117 -16.01 4.72 -10.65
N LYS A 118 -15.20 5.78 -10.54
CA LYS A 118 -14.85 6.66 -11.66
C LYS A 118 -14.02 5.91 -12.70
N VAL A 119 -13.04 5.11 -12.28
CA VAL A 119 -12.23 4.26 -13.17
C VAL A 119 -13.10 3.23 -13.89
N ILE A 120 -14.05 2.60 -13.21
CA ILE A 120 -14.99 1.66 -13.84
C ILE A 120 -15.89 2.35 -14.87
N LEU A 121 -16.46 3.51 -14.53
CA LEU A 121 -17.42 4.21 -15.39
C LEU A 121 -16.76 4.92 -16.58
N GLU A 122 -15.63 5.58 -16.37
CA GLU A 122 -14.96 6.42 -17.38
C GLU A 122 -13.89 5.66 -18.15
N ARG A 123 -13.13 4.79 -17.47
CA ARG A 123 -11.98 4.05 -18.06
C ARG A 123 -12.26 2.56 -18.28
N GLY A 124 -13.49 2.11 -18.05
CA GLY A 124 -13.86 0.71 -18.23
C GLY A 124 -13.14 -0.27 -17.29
N GLY A 125 -12.59 0.24 -16.18
CA GLY A 125 -11.84 -0.57 -15.21
C GLY A 125 -10.33 -0.64 -15.43
N LYS A 126 -9.76 0.08 -16.41
CA LYS A 126 -8.31 0.15 -16.66
C LYS A 126 -7.67 1.28 -15.86
N TYR A 127 -6.61 0.96 -15.11
CA TYR A 127 -5.84 1.95 -14.36
C TYR A 127 -4.73 2.55 -15.24
N GLU A 128 -4.23 3.72 -14.88
CA GLU A 128 -3.17 4.42 -15.64
C GLU A 128 -1.86 3.61 -15.68
N ASP A 129 -1.59 2.79 -14.66
CA ASP A 129 -0.45 1.88 -14.63
C ASP A 129 -0.66 0.63 -15.50
N ASP A 130 -1.91 0.33 -15.90
CA ASP A 130 -2.22 -0.73 -16.86
C ASP A 130 -2.02 -0.25 -18.30
N ASP A 131 -1.62 1.01 -18.59
CA ASP A 131 -1.33 1.42 -19.97
C ASP A 131 -0.02 0.79 -20.54
N GLU A 132 0.68 -0.03 -19.73
CA GLU A 132 1.70 -1.01 -20.17
C GLU A 132 1.09 -2.37 -20.61
N GLU A 133 -0.23 -2.42 -20.83
CA GLU A 133 -1.04 -3.55 -21.29
C GLU A 133 -0.79 -3.90 -22.77
N SER A 134 0.44 -4.31 -23.09
CA SER A 134 0.67 -5.28 -24.16
C SER A 134 0.84 -6.71 -23.60
N ASP A 135 0.97 -6.87 -22.28
CA ASP A 135 1.30 -8.16 -21.64
C ASP A 135 0.14 -8.78 -20.83
N ASP A 136 -0.92 -8.03 -20.50
CA ASP A 136 -2.00 -8.57 -19.67
C ASP A 136 -2.97 -9.51 -20.39
N GLU A 137 -3.20 -9.32 -21.70
CA GLU A 137 -3.97 -10.30 -22.46
C GLU A 137 -3.23 -11.65 -22.55
N GLU A 138 -1.90 -11.62 -22.69
CA GLU A 138 -1.08 -12.82 -22.74
C GLU A 138 -0.93 -13.44 -21.34
N ALA A 139 -0.82 -12.63 -20.28
CA ALA A 139 -0.81 -13.08 -18.89
C ALA A 139 -2.16 -13.68 -18.45
N ALA A 140 -3.29 -13.06 -18.81
CA ALA A 140 -4.63 -13.58 -18.55
C ALA A 140 -4.86 -14.91 -19.27
N LYS A 141 -4.49 -14.99 -20.55
CA LYS A 141 -4.58 -16.23 -21.35
C LYS A 141 -3.63 -17.31 -20.84
N ARG A 142 -2.46 -16.93 -20.33
CA ARG A 142 -1.52 -17.84 -19.67
C ARG A 142 -2.06 -18.32 -18.31
N ARG A 143 -2.74 -17.47 -17.53
CA ARG A 143 -3.41 -17.85 -16.28
C ARG A 143 -4.57 -18.82 -16.54
N GLU A 144 -5.41 -18.58 -17.55
CA GLU A 144 -6.48 -19.51 -17.92
C GLU A 144 -5.93 -20.87 -18.38
N ALA A 145 -4.93 -20.87 -19.27
CA ALA A 145 -4.31 -22.11 -19.75
C ALA A 145 -3.60 -22.88 -18.62
N CYS A 146 -2.99 -22.16 -17.69
CA CYS A 146 -2.38 -22.71 -16.49
C CYS A 146 -3.46 -23.37 -15.62
N TYR A 147 -4.55 -22.67 -15.30
CA TYR A 147 -5.61 -23.19 -14.44
C TYR A 147 -6.25 -24.47 -15.00
N ASP A 148 -6.54 -24.51 -16.31
CA ASP A 148 -7.10 -25.68 -16.97
C ASP A 148 -6.15 -26.90 -16.95
N THR A 149 -4.86 -26.66 -17.13
CA THR A 149 -3.86 -27.74 -17.13
C THR A 149 -3.59 -28.27 -15.72
N PHE A 150 -3.49 -27.39 -14.73
CA PHE A 150 -3.37 -27.78 -13.32
C PHE A 150 -4.60 -28.53 -12.83
N PHE A 151 -5.81 -28.06 -13.15
CA PHE A 151 -7.06 -28.71 -12.74
C PHE A 151 -7.24 -30.07 -13.40
N ARG A 152 -6.89 -30.21 -14.69
CA ARG A 152 -6.89 -31.51 -15.38
C ARG A 152 -5.87 -32.47 -14.77
N LYS A 153 -4.67 -32.00 -14.46
CA LYS A 153 -3.62 -32.82 -13.85
C LYS A 153 -4.01 -33.29 -12.46
N PHE A 154 -4.58 -32.40 -11.63
CA PHE A 154 -5.11 -32.74 -10.31
C PHE A 154 -6.18 -33.84 -10.35
N ILE A 155 -7.09 -33.79 -11.34
CA ILE A 155 -8.10 -34.84 -11.53
C ILE A 155 -7.45 -36.18 -11.95
N GLN A 156 -6.42 -36.14 -12.79
CA GLN A 156 -5.74 -37.33 -13.28
C GLN A 156 -4.88 -38.01 -12.20
N ASP A 157 -4.11 -37.23 -11.44
CA ASP A 157 -3.29 -37.73 -10.33
C ASP A 157 -4.18 -38.35 -9.23
N SER A 158 -5.39 -37.81 -9.03
CA SER A 158 -6.39 -38.37 -8.10
C SER A 158 -7.03 -39.69 -8.55
N ASP A 159 -6.91 -40.07 -9.83
CA ASP A 159 -7.45 -41.32 -10.39
C ASP A 159 -6.38 -42.44 -10.42
N GLU A 160 -5.09 -42.07 -10.42
CA GLU A 160 -3.96 -43.02 -10.52
C GLU A 160 -3.44 -43.52 -9.15
N GLU A 161 -3.58 -42.74 -8.07
CA GLU A 161 -3.15 -43.12 -6.70
C GLU A 161 -4.30 -43.49 -5.73
N GLY A 162 -5.43 -43.98 -6.24
CA GLY A 162 -6.67 -44.11 -5.46
C GLY A 162 -7.24 -45.51 -5.32
N SER A 163 -6.44 -46.53 -5.00
CA SER A 163 -6.99 -47.78 -4.45
C SER A 163 -7.33 -47.56 -2.98
N GLU A 164 -8.49 -46.96 -2.67
CA GLU A 164 -9.35 -47.09 -1.47
C GLU A 164 -10.54 -46.12 -1.66
N GLU A 165 -11.77 -46.62 -1.48
CA GLU A 165 -13.02 -46.12 -2.07
C GLU A 165 -13.50 -44.72 -1.62
N ASP A 166 -12.73 -43.99 -0.80
CA ASP A 166 -13.14 -42.75 -0.13
C ASP A 166 -12.34 -41.46 -0.48
N PHE A 167 -11.31 -41.50 -1.34
CA PHE A 167 -10.48 -40.32 -1.67
C PHE A 167 -10.88 -39.54 -2.94
N GLN A 168 -11.99 -39.87 -3.60
CA GLN A 168 -12.48 -39.12 -4.77
C GLN A 168 -13.19 -37.81 -4.36
N LEU A 169 -12.42 -36.77 -4.02
CA LEU A 169 -12.91 -35.45 -3.63
C LEU A 169 -13.80 -34.79 -4.70
N LEU A 170 -13.59 -35.12 -5.98
CA LEU A 170 -14.39 -34.62 -7.11
C LEU A 170 -14.83 -35.78 -8.03
N LYS A 171 -16.14 -35.91 -8.29
CA LYS A 171 -16.70 -36.89 -9.23
C LYS A 171 -17.19 -36.21 -10.51
N ARG A 172 -16.77 -36.73 -11.68
CA ARG A 172 -17.22 -36.22 -12.97
C ARG A 172 -18.73 -36.45 -13.14
N ARG A 173 -19.52 -35.37 -13.13
CA ARG A 173 -20.97 -35.46 -13.38
C ARG A 173 -21.25 -35.77 -14.85
N SER A 174 -21.96 -36.85 -15.14
CA SER A 174 -22.48 -37.13 -16.48
C SER A 174 -23.79 -36.36 -16.69
N LYS A 175 -23.92 -35.65 -17.82
CA LYS A 175 -25.17 -34.94 -18.16
C LYS A 175 -26.27 -35.96 -18.48
N THR A 176 -27.40 -35.86 -17.79
CA THR A 176 -28.58 -36.68 -18.07
C THR A 176 -29.18 -36.31 -19.43
N GLN A 177 -29.94 -37.24 -20.03
CA GLN A 177 -30.57 -37.00 -21.35
C GLN A 177 -31.50 -35.78 -21.31
N GLU A 178 -32.24 -35.59 -20.21
CA GLU A 178 -33.14 -34.45 -20.01
C GLU A 178 -32.39 -33.11 -19.99
N GLU A 179 -31.22 -33.05 -19.35
CA GLU A 179 -30.40 -31.84 -19.29
C GLU A 179 -29.81 -31.47 -20.66
N LYS A 180 -29.41 -32.47 -21.46
CA LYS A 180 -28.97 -32.27 -22.86
C LYS A 180 -30.10 -31.72 -23.73
N VAL A 181 -31.30 -32.29 -23.59
CA VAL A 181 -32.50 -31.83 -24.33
C VAL A 181 -32.91 -30.42 -23.90
N ARG A 182 -32.79 -30.06 -22.62
CA ARG A 182 -33.02 -28.70 -22.12
C ARG A 182 -31.99 -27.70 -22.68
N GLY A 183 -30.71 -28.09 -22.74
CA GLY A 183 -29.66 -27.28 -23.35
C GLY A 183 -29.90 -27.01 -24.84
N ASN A 184 -30.24 -28.06 -25.61
CA ASN A 184 -30.57 -27.92 -27.02
C ASN A 184 -31.81 -27.05 -27.26
N ARG A 185 -32.87 -27.22 -26.45
CA ARG A 185 -34.07 -26.36 -26.52
C ARG A 185 -33.76 -24.88 -26.23
N ARG A 186 -32.91 -24.61 -25.24
CA ARG A 186 -32.48 -23.25 -24.89
C ARG A 186 -31.66 -22.61 -26.02
N LEU A 187 -30.79 -23.39 -26.66
CA LEU A 187 -30.03 -22.95 -27.84
C LEU A 187 -30.98 -22.62 -29.00
N THR A 188 -31.94 -23.49 -29.33
CA THR A 188 -32.88 -23.25 -30.45
C THR A 188 -33.77 -22.03 -30.25
N LEU A 189 -34.16 -21.73 -29.01
CA LEU A 189 -34.92 -20.51 -28.68
C LEU A 189 -34.07 -19.24 -28.85
N SER A 190 -32.78 -19.30 -28.50
CA SER A 190 -31.85 -18.18 -28.71
C SER A 190 -31.67 -17.81 -30.19
N TYR A 191 -31.72 -18.78 -31.10
CA TYR A 191 -31.57 -18.54 -32.55
C TYR A 191 -32.85 -18.06 -33.26
N HIS A 192 -34.00 -18.07 -32.57
CA HIS A 192 -35.28 -17.56 -33.08
C HIS A 192 -35.63 -16.16 -32.55
N THR A 193 -34.73 -15.54 -31.76
CA THR A 193 -34.94 -14.22 -31.15
C THR A 193 -34.02 -13.16 -31.76
N VAL A 194 -33.84 -13.21 -33.08
CA VAL A 194 -33.26 -12.16 -33.94
C VAL A 194 -34.18 -12.00 -35.13
#